data_AF-A0A9Q0R493-F1
#
_entry.id   AF-A0A9Q0R493-F1
#
_cell.length_a   1.000
_cell.length_b   1.000
_cell.length_c   1.000
_cell.angle_alpha   90.00
_cell.angle_beta   90.00
_cell.angle_gamma   90.00
#
_symmetry.space_group_name_H-M   'P 1'
#
loop_
_entity.id
_entity.type
_entity.pdbx_description
1 polymer ?
#
loop_
_entity_poly.entity_id
_entity_poly.type
_entity_poly.pdbx_seq_one_letter_code
_entity_poly.pdbx_strand_id
1 'polypeptide(L)'
;MAITEKQIKAAFDAIDTDKSGKLDKKEFTTFCKRFGNRFSDWEINLMIKIADKDGDGISYSEFKHYVLDDHSHPSKDDLKKIFKACDLDGNGTVSKGEIMQVSRFLRRPMTEQQVNQFMDKYDTDKSGSLKWKEFKKIWIK
;
A
#
# COMPACT_ATOMS: atom_id res chain seq x y z
N MET A 1 -2.81 15.31 -18.36
CA MET A 1 -3.40 16.51 -17.74
C MET A 1 -2.84 16.60 -16.34
N ALA A 2 -2.13 17.69 -16.00
CA ALA A 2 -1.61 17.86 -14.65
C ALA A 2 -2.78 18.19 -13.70
N ILE A 3 -2.91 17.43 -12.61
CA ILE A 3 -3.82 17.77 -11.51
C ILE A 3 -3.34 19.11 -10.91
N THR A 4 -4.26 20.07 -10.80
CA THR A 4 -3.95 21.38 -10.20
C THR A 4 -4.03 21.34 -8.68
N GLU A 5 -3.31 22.22 -7.99
CA GLU A 5 -3.33 22.31 -6.52
C GLU A 5 -4.74 22.54 -5.96
N LYS A 6 -5.59 23.30 -6.67
CA LYS A 6 -7.01 23.47 -6.32
C LYS A 6 -7.78 22.15 -6.39
N GLN A 7 -7.50 21.29 -7.37
CA GLN A 7 -8.14 19.97 -7.47
C GLN A 7 -7.64 19.02 -6.38
N ILE A 8 -6.36 19.09 -6.00
CA ILE A 8 -5.81 18.30 -4.87
C ILE A 8 -6.49 18.71 -3.57
N LYS A 9 -6.60 20.01 -3.33
CA LYS A 9 -7.29 20.54 -2.15
C LYS A 9 -8.76 20.17 -2.13
N ALA A 10 -9.46 20.29 -3.26
CA ALA A 10 -10.86 19.86 -3.35
C ALA A 10 -11.03 18.36 -3.12
N ALA A 11 -10.08 17.53 -3.58
CA ALA A 11 -10.09 16.10 -3.30
C ALA A 11 -9.86 15.82 -1.81
N PHE A 12 -8.85 16.46 -1.20
CA PHE A 12 -8.57 16.34 0.23
C PHE A 12 -9.78 16.74 1.08
N ASP A 13 -10.34 17.93 0.83
CA ASP A 13 -11.51 18.46 1.55
C ASP A 13 -12.76 17.57 1.33
N ALA A 14 -12.82 16.77 0.26
CA ALA A 14 -13.89 15.81 0.01
C ALA A 14 -13.67 14.44 0.69
N ILE A 15 -12.42 14.13 1.08
CA ILE A 15 -12.05 12.91 1.80
C ILE A 15 -12.13 13.13 3.31
N ASP A 16 -11.62 14.27 3.78
CA ASP A 16 -11.63 14.74 5.17
C ASP A 16 -13.07 15.09 5.61
N THR A 17 -13.85 14.04 5.86
CA THR A 17 -15.27 14.15 6.19
C THR A 17 -15.50 14.67 7.59
N ASP A 18 -14.60 14.36 8.52
CA ASP A 18 -14.68 14.86 9.89
C ASP A 18 -14.02 16.24 10.08
N LYS A 19 -13.34 16.75 9.03
CA LYS A 19 -12.63 18.04 9.02
C LYS A 19 -11.55 18.11 10.10
N SER A 20 -10.93 16.99 10.41
CA SER A 20 -9.80 16.92 11.34
C SER A 20 -8.54 17.57 10.77
N GLY A 21 -8.50 17.81 9.45
CA GLY A 21 -7.34 18.34 8.75
C GLY A 21 -6.29 17.27 8.41
N LYS A 22 -6.61 15.99 8.66
CA LYS A 22 -5.78 14.83 8.35
C LYS A 22 -6.67 13.69 7.85
N LEU A 23 -6.21 12.93 6.87
CA LEU A 23 -6.98 11.78 6.39
C LEU A 23 -6.63 10.56 7.22
N ASP A 24 -7.63 10.04 7.93
CA ASP A 24 -7.48 8.78 8.62
C ASP A 24 -7.58 7.59 7.64
N LYS A 25 -7.24 6.39 8.14
CA LYS A 25 -7.30 5.17 7.36
C LYS A 25 -8.70 4.89 6.78
N LYS A 26 -9.77 5.18 7.51
CA LYS A 26 -11.15 4.93 7.07
C LYS A 26 -11.56 5.90 5.98
N GLU A 27 -11.24 7.17 6.12
CA GLU A 27 -11.55 8.22 5.16
C GLU A 27 -10.84 7.96 3.83
N PHE A 28 -9.53 7.72 3.88
CA PHE A 28 -8.74 7.38 2.70
C PHE A 28 -9.22 6.07 2.03
N THR A 29 -9.54 5.05 2.82
CA THR A 29 -10.09 3.79 2.29
C THR A 29 -11.43 3.99 1.60
N THR A 30 -12.32 4.77 2.20
CA THR A 30 -13.64 5.05 1.65
C THR A 30 -13.52 5.77 0.32
N PHE A 31 -12.60 6.74 0.23
CA PHE A 31 -12.30 7.43 -1.01
C PHE A 31 -11.76 6.48 -2.10
N CYS A 32 -10.73 5.69 -1.81
CA CYS A 32 -10.16 4.74 -2.78
C CYS A 32 -11.20 3.74 -3.29
N LYS A 33 -12.12 3.27 -2.43
CA LYS A 33 -13.22 2.37 -2.83
C LYS A 33 -14.24 3.07 -3.73
N ARG A 34 -14.49 4.36 -3.51
CA ARG A 34 -15.42 5.18 -4.31
C ARG A 34 -14.94 5.36 -5.75
N PHE A 35 -13.63 5.29 -6.01
CA PHE A 35 -13.03 5.25 -7.35
C PHE A 35 -13.10 3.86 -8.02
N GLY A 36 -14.26 3.21 -7.91
CA GLY A 36 -14.58 1.99 -8.66
C GLY A 36 -13.90 0.73 -8.12
N ASN A 37 -13.58 0.67 -6.83
CA ASN A 37 -13.01 -0.52 -6.19
C ASN A 37 -11.71 -1.02 -6.87
N ARG A 38 -10.97 -0.10 -7.52
CA ARG A 38 -9.77 -0.41 -8.29
C ARG A 38 -8.63 -0.96 -7.45
N PHE A 39 -8.64 -0.63 -6.16
CA PHE A 39 -7.61 -1.01 -5.21
C PHE A 39 -8.21 -1.91 -4.14
N SER A 40 -7.54 -3.03 -3.89
CA SER A 40 -7.79 -3.88 -2.74
C SER A 40 -7.31 -3.18 -1.46
N ASP A 41 -7.92 -3.41 -0.29
CA ASP A 41 -7.42 -2.73 0.91
C ASP A 41 -6.00 -3.14 1.36
N TRP A 42 -5.34 -4.14 0.74
CA TRP A 42 -3.89 -4.29 0.95
C TRP A 42 -3.13 -3.15 0.23
N GLU A 43 -3.52 -2.83 -1.01
CA GLU A 43 -2.97 -1.71 -1.78
C GLU A 43 -3.30 -0.40 -1.07
N ILE A 44 -4.53 -0.21 -0.60
CA ILE A 44 -4.92 1.01 0.13
C ILE A 44 -4.11 1.17 1.42
N ASN A 45 -3.97 0.09 2.22
CA ASN A 45 -3.14 0.14 3.43
C ASN A 45 -1.70 0.53 3.12
N LEU A 46 -1.20 0.11 1.97
CA LEU A 46 0.13 0.45 1.55
C LEU A 46 0.26 1.88 1.06
N MET A 47 -0.72 2.36 0.29
CA MET A 47 -0.80 3.76 -0.13
C MET A 47 -0.81 4.68 1.10
N ILE A 48 -1.59 4.33 2.13
CA ILE A 48 -1.60 5.04 3.40
C ILE A 48 -0.21 5.02 4.02
N LYS A 49 0.44 3.86 4.14
CA LYS A 49 1.77 3.74 4.74
C LYS A 49 2.89 4.48 3.97
N ILE A 50 2.71 4.68 2.67
CA ILE A 50 3.65 5.44 1.84
C ILE A 50 3.39 6.95 1.96
N ALA A 51 2.12 7.34 2.00
CA ALA A 51 1.70 8.72 2.11
C ALA A 51 1.95 9.29 3.51
N ASP A 52 1.58 8.55 4.56
CA ASP A 52 1.71 8.87 5.98
C ASP A 52 3.14 8.59 6.45
N LYS A 53 4.00 9.63 6.41
CA LYS A 53 5.44 9.49 6.70
C LYS A 53 5.75 9.56 8.19
N ASP A 54 4.96 10.30 8.95
CA ASP A 54 5.14 10.48 10.40
C ASP A 54 4.22 9.56 11.24
N GLY A 55 3.24 8.91 10.62
CA GLY A 55 2.34 7.95 11.26
C GLY A 55 1.19 8.62 12.02
N ASP A 56 0.92 9.91 11.76
CA ASP A 56 -0.07 10.69 12.49
C ASP A 56 -1.38 10.93 11.70
N GLY A 57 -1.51 10.24 10.56
CA GLY A 57 -2.59 10.41 9.59
C GLY A 57 -2.15 11.31 8.43
N ILE A 58 -2.71 11.09 7.24
CA ILE A 58 -2.17 11.74 6.03
C ILE A 58 -2.56 13.21 6.04
N SER A 59 -1.61 14.10 6.31
CA SER A 59 -1.79 15.55 6.24
C SER A 59 -2.01 16.04 4.81
N TYR A 60 -2.54 17.25 4.63
CA TYR A 60 -2.67 17.86 3.29
C TYR A 60 -1.32 17.94 2.55
N SER A 61 -0.23 18.20 3.27
CA SER A 61 1.12 18.27 2.68
C SER A 61 1.56 16.90 2.17
N GLU A 62 1.33 15.84 2.94
CA GLU A 62 1.64 14.46 2.56
C GLU A 62 0.75 13.98 1.41
N PHE A 63 -0.56 14.25 1.48
CA PHE A 63 -1.49 13.93 0.41
C PHE A 63 -1.13 14.67 -0.89
N LYS A 64 -0.80 15.96 -0.80
CA LYS A 64 -0.35 16.75 -1.95
C LYS A 64 0.94 16.19 -2.53
N HIS A 65 1.91 15.85 -1.69
CA HIS A 65 3.15 15.23 -2.15
C HIS A 65 2.87 13.88 -2.82
N TYR A 66 2.00 13.06 -2.24
CA TYR A 66 1.63 11.76 -2.77
C TYR A 66 0.88 11.83 -4.11
N VAL A 67 0.04 12.86 -4.31
CA VAL A 67 -0.75 13.06 -5.53
C VAL A 67 0.04 13.77 -6.64
N LEU A 68 1.00 14.62 -6.28
CA LEU A 68 1.85 15.35 -7.24
C LEU A 68 3.06 14.54 -7.70
N ASP A 69 3.65 13.72 -6.83
CA ASP A 69 4.61 12.73 -7.31
C ASP A 69 3.88 11.72 -8.19
N ASP A 70 4.48 11.40 -9.35
CA ASP A 70 4.03 10.31 -10.21
C ASP A 70 4.33 8.96 -9.51
N HIS A 71 3.53 8.65 -8.50
CA HIS A 71 3.52 7.39 -7.77
C HIS A 71 2.58 6.37 -8.42
N SER A 72 2.39 6.44 -9.75
CA SER A 72 1.78 5.34 -10.49
C SER A 72 2.45 3.99 -10.16
N HIS A 73 3.72 4.04 -9.72
CA HIS A 73 4.49 2.93 -9.20
C HIS A 73 5.23 3.35 -7.92
N PRO A 74 5.24 2.53 -6.84
CA PRO A 74 6.06 2.81 -5.67
C PRO A 74 7.55 2.89 -6.09
N SER A 75 8.29 3.85 -5.52
CA SER A 75 9.72 3.96 -5.80
C SER A 75 10.49 2.72 -5.32
N LYS A 76 11.72 2.52 -5.78
CA LYS A 76 12.57 1.41 -5.28
C LYS A 76 12.74 1.44 -3.76
N ASP A 77 12.79 2.62 -3.16
CA ASP A 77 12.94 2.76 -1.71
C ASP A 77 11.63 2.49 -0.98
N ASP A 78 10.48 2.84 -1.56
CA ASP A 78 9.18 2.43 -1.03
C ASP A 78 9.03 0.92 -1.10
N LEU A 79 9.37 0.30 -2.22
CA LEU A 79 9.38 -1.16 -2.38
C LEU A 79 10.27 -1.85 -1.34
N LYS A 80 11.44 -1.30 -1.02
CA LYS A 80 12.31 -1.82 0.04
C LYS A 80 11.67 -1.69 1.42
N LYS A 81 11.04 -0.56 1.73
CA LYS A 81 10.32 -0.37 3.00
C LYS A 81 9.16 -1.36 3.13
N ILE A 82 8.43 -1.59 2.04
CA ILE A 82 7.34 -2.57 1.99
C ILE A 82 7.90 -3.97 2.22
N PHE A 83 8.95 -4.34 1.48
CA PHE A 83 9.60 -5.64 1.62
C PHE A 83 10.05 -5.88 3.06
N LYS A 84 10.74 -4.91 3.66
CA LYS A 84 11.19 -4.96 5.05
C LYS A 84 10.03 -4.96 6.07
N ALA A 85 8.89 -4.38 5.72
CA ALA A 85 7.70 -4.45 6.57
C ALA A 85 7.00 -5.82 6.50
N CYS A 86 7.26 -6.58 5.44
CA CYS A 86 6.74 -7.93 5.27
C CYS A 86 7.69 -9.01 5.80
N ASP A 87 9.00 -8.82 5.62
CA ASP A 87 10.09 -9.67 6.12
C ASP A 87 10.25 -9.43 7.64
N LEU A 88 9.55 -10.23 8.43
CA LEU A 88 9.46 -10.06 9.89
C LEU A 88 10.67 -10.65 10.61
N ASP A 89 11.30 -11.68 10.03
CA ASP A 89 12.50 -12.32 10.59
C ASP A 89 13.80 -11.70 10.07
N GLY A 90 13.74 -10.87 9.02
CA GLY A 90 14.87 -10.17 8.44
C GLY A 90 15.77 -11.06 7.59
N ASN A 91 15.27 -12.22 7.15
CA ASN A 91 16.04 -13.19 6.36
C ASN A 91 16.25 -12.77 4.90
N GLY A 92 15.66 -11.65 4.47
CA GLY A 92 15.79 -11.12 3.11
C GLY A 92 14.86 -11.80 2.10
N THR A 93 13.85 -12.53 2.57
CA THR A 93 12.77 -13.15 1.81
C THR A 93 11.44 -12.95 2.53
N VAL A 94 10.32 -13.04 1.81
CA VAL A 94 8.98 -12.93 2.40
C VAL A 94 8.26 -14.26 2.24
N SER A 95 8.16 -15.02 3.31
CA SER A 95 7.56 -16.36 3.36
C SER A 95 6.02 -16.32 3.41
N LYS A 96 5.37 -17.47 3.14
CA LYS A 96 3.91 -17.62 3.29
C LYS A 96 3.44 -17.26 4.71
N GLY A 97 4.21 -17.67 5.72
CA GLY A 97 3.91 -17.40 7.13
C GLY A 97 3.92 -15.91 7.43
N GLU A 98 4.90 -15.19 6.91
CA GLU A 98 5.03 -13.74 7.07
C GLU A 98 3.93 -12.98 6.34
N ILE A 99 3.58 -13.36 5.11
CA ILE A 99 2.42 -12.79 4.40
C ILE A 99 1.15 -12.97 5.25
N MET A 100 0.97 -14.17 5.82
CA MET A 100 -0.20 -14.45 6.64
C MET A 100 -0.22 -13.63 7.94
N GLN A 101 0.92 -13.49 8.62
CA GLN A 101 1.05 -12.65 9.82
C GLN A 101 0.82 -11.18 9.53
N VAL A 102 1.45 -10.65 8.48
CA VAL A 102 1.27 -9.27 8.01
C VAL A 102 -0.18 -9.04 7.61
N SER A 103 -0.83 -9.98 6.92
CA SER A 103 -2.24 -9.86 6.52
C SER A 103 -3.17 -9.71 7.74
N ARG A 104 -2.91 -10.45 8.82
CA ARG A 104 -3.65 -10.31 10.09
C ARG A 104 -3.39 -8.95 10.73
N PHE A 105 -2.14 -8.49 10.74
CA PHE A 105 -1.76 -7.18 11.26
C PHE A 105 -2.44 -6.03 10.48
N LEU A 106 -2.56 -6.19 9.16
CA LEU A 106 -3.25 -5.24 8.27
C LEU A 106 -4.78 -5.28 8.39
N ARG A 107 -5.33 -6.07 9.32
CA ARG A 107 -6.78 -6.33 9.52
C ARG A 107 -7.46 -6.88 8.26
N ARG A 108 -6.71 -7.61 7.45
CA ARG A 108 -7.19 -8.31 6.25
C ARG A 108 -6.61 -9.71 6.22
N PRO A 109 -7.09 -10.63 7.08
CA PRO A 109 -6.58 -11.98 7.11
C PRO A 109 -6.76 -12.61 5.74
N MET A 110 -5.64 -13.01 5.12
CA MET A 110 -5.67 -13.83 3.92
C MET A 110 -5.85 -15.28 4.32
N THR A 111 -6.68 -16.01 3.58
CA THR A 111 -6.78 -17.46 3.67
C THR A 111 -5.52 -18.11 3.10
N GLU A 112 -5.22 -19.33 3.54
CA GLU A 112 -4.10 -20.09 2.99
C GLU A 112 -4.20 -20.24 1.46
N GLN A 113 -5.40 -20.42 0.93
CA GLN A 113 -5.64 -20.47 -0.52
C GLN A 113 -5.26 -19.16 -1.22
N GLN A 114 -5.59 -18.00 -0.65
CA GLN A 114 -5.21 -16.70 -1.22
C GLN A 114 -3.70 -16.46 -1.15
N VAL A 115 -3.05 -16.89 -0.06
CA VAL A 115 -1.58 -16.83 0.05
C VAL A 115 -0.92 -17.76 -0.96
N ASN A 116 -1.45 -18.97 -1.14
CA ASN A 116 -0.96 -19.92 -2.15
C ASN A 116 -1.11 -19.36 -3.57
N GLN A 117 -2.26 -18.80 -3.92
CA GLN A 117 -2.45 -18.13 -5.22
C GLN A 117 -1.51 -16.95 -5.43
N PHE A 118 -1.21 -16.20 -4.38
CA PHE A 118 -0.24 -15.12 -4.42
C PHE A 118 1.18 -15.65 -4.67
N MET A 119 1.58 -16.70 -3.97
CA MET A 119 2.87 -17.36 -4.20
C MET A 119 2.95 -17.96 -5.60
N ASP A 120 1.96 -18.73 -6.05
CA ASP A 120 1.96 -19.36 -7.38
C ASP A 120 2.15 -18.35 -8.53
N LYS A 121 1.72 -17.10 -8.32
CA LYS A 121 1.85 -16.03 -9.30
C LYS A 121 3.23 -15.36 -9.30
N TYR A 122 3.90 -15.26 -8.16
CA TYR A 122 5.09 -14.41 -8.01
C TYR A 122 6.36 -15.18 -7.61
N ASP A 123 6.23 -16.28 -6.86
CA ASP A 123 7.29 -17.22 -6.50
C ASP A 123 7.67 -18.07 -7.72
N THR A 124 8.57 -17.53 -8.54
CA THR A 124 8.92 -18.13 -9.84
C THR A 124 9.81 -19.35 -9.63
N ASP A 125 10.65 -19.31 -8.59
CA ASP A 125 11.57 -20.40 -8.26
C ASP A 125 10.97 -21.47 -7.34
N LYS A 126 9.71 -21.29 -6.90
CA LYS A 126 8.98 -22.20 -6.02
C LYS A 126 9.71 -22.45 -4.70
N SER A 127 10.47 -21.47 -4.22
CA SER A 127 11.19 -21.60 -2.95
C SER A 127 10.27 -21.55 -1.73
N GLY A 128 9.01 -21.16 -1.91
CA GLY A 128 8.04 -20.98 -0.82
C GLY A 128 8.14 -19.61 -0.13
N SER A 129 9.02 -18.74 -0.62
CA SER A 129 9.25 -17.38 -0.15
C SER A 129 9.59 -16.46 -1.31
N LEU A 130 9.16 -15.20 -1.24
CA LEU A 130 9.46 -14.20 -2.28
C LEU A 130 10.78 -13.52 -1.99
N LYS A 131 11.76 -13.69 -2.87
CA LYS A 131 13.00 -12.90 -2.84
C LYS A 131 12.74 -11.49 -3.36
N TRP A 132 13.62 -10.55 -3.04
CA TRP A 132 13.54 -9.16 -3.57
C TRP A 132 13.29 -9.08 -5.09
N LYS A 133 13.95 -9.96 -5.86
CA LYS A 133 13.81 -10.01 -7.33
C LYS A 133 12.39 -10.39 -7.79
N GLU A 134 11.68 -11.20 -7.01
CA GLU A 134 10.31 -11.65 -7.28
C GLU A 134 9.32 -10.65 -6.71
N PHE A 135 9.58 -10.14 -5.51
CA PHE A 135 8.76 -9.14 -4.86
C PHE A 135 8.58 -7.87 -5.71
N LYS A 136 9.66 -7.37 -6.31
CA LYS A 136 9.56 -6.20 -7.20
C LYS A 136 8.69 -6.44 -8.45
N LYS A 137 8.51 -7.69 -8.89
CA LYS A 137 7.62 -8.03 -10.03
C LYS A 137 6.14 -7.87 -9.70
N ILE A 138 5.77 -7.81 -8.41
CA ILE A 138 4.40 -7.49 -8.00
C ILE A 138 4.00 -6.10 -8.51
N TRP A 139 4.99 -5.20 -8.57
CA TRP A 139 4.80 -3.77 -8.76
C TRP A 139 5.23 -3.27 -10.12
N ILE A 140 6.13 -4.00 -10.80
CA ILE A 140 6.58 -3.68 -12.16
C ILE A 140 5.70 -4.49 -13.12
N LYS A 141 4.69 -3.84 -13.71
CA LYS A 141 3.89 -4.38 -14.81
C LYS A 141 4.55 -4.14 -16.16
#